data_AF-A0A2L2NMC6-F1
#
_entry.id   AF-A0A2L2NMC6-F1
#
_cell.length_a   1.000
_cell.length_b   1.000
_cell.length_c   1.000
_cell.angle_alpha   90.00
_cell.angle_beta   90.00
_cell.angle_gamma   90.00
#
_symmetry.space_group_name_H-M   'P 1'
#
loop_
_entity.id
_entity.type
_entity.pdbx_description
1 polymer ?
#
loop_
_entity_poly.entity_id
_entity_poly.type
_entity_poly.pdbx_seq_one_letter_code
_entity_poly.pdbx_strand_id
1 'polypeptide(L)'
;MLATIFCASFAWATLIFFILSIWFTLKQGINHLKKLHEIPCHACEYFTNDYRLKCTVHPIKACSEEAFGCLDFKPQTSFCNACQKGRQKLC
;
A
#
# COMPACT_ATOMS: atom_id res chain seq x y z
N MET A 1 -26.00 -1.85 44.98
CA MET A 1 -26.62 -2.62 43.89
C MET A 1 -26.77 -1.81 42.61
N LEU A 2 -27.42 -0.64 42.60
CA LEU A 2 -27.53 0.17 41.37
C LEU A 2 -26.19 0.72 40.86
N ALA A 3 -25.36 1.31 41.73
CA ALA A 3 -24.08 1.90 41.34
C ALA A 3 -23.09 0.90 40.70
N THR A 4 -23.08 -0.35 41.16
CA THR A 4 -22.24 -1.42 40.61
C THR A 4 -22.68 -1.84 39.22
N ILE A 5 -24.00 -1.84 38.95
CA ILE A 5 -24.55 -2.16 37.63
C ILE A 5 -24.18 -1.06 36.63
N PHE A 6 -24.30 0.21 37.02
CA PHE A 6 -23.88 1.34 36.18
C PHE A 6 -22.36 1.30 35.90
N CYS A 7 -21.53 1.05 36.91
CA CYS A 7 -20.08 0.99 36.70
C CYS A 7 -19.68 -0.14 35.74
N ALA A 8 -20.31 -1.31 35.87
CA ALA A 8 -20.06 -2.43 34.98
C ALA A 8 -20.48 -2.10 33.54
N SER A 9 -21.65 -1.49 33.32
CA SER A 9 -22.11 -1.17 31.96
C SER A 9 -21.20 -0.17 31.25
N PHE A 10 -20.72 0.86 31.94
CA PHE A 10 -19.76 1.82 31.37
C PHE A 10 -18.40 1.15 31.07
N ALA A 11 -17.91 0.28 31.95
CA ALA A 11 -16.67 -0.45 31.71
C ALA A 11 -16.76 -1.29 30.42
N TRP A 12 -17.85 -2.06 30.25
CA TRP A 12 -18.06 -2.84 29.02
C TRP A 12 -18.26 -1.97 27.78
N ALA A 13 -19.00 -0.86 27.89
CA ALA A 13 -19.20 0.06 26.78
C ALA A 13 -17.88 0.67 26.28
N THR A 14 -17.01 1.09 27.20
CA THR A 14 -15.68 1.60 26.83
C THR A 14 -14.83 0.52 26.20
N LEU A 15 -14.84 -0.70 26.75
CA LEU A 15 -14.08 -1.84 26.22
C LEU A 15 -14.53 -2.18 24.79
N ILE A 16 -15.83 -2.24 24.54
CA ILE A 16 -16.39 -2.47 23.21
C ILE A 16 -16.00 -1.33 22.26
N PHE A 17 -16.09 -0.08 22.70
CA PHE A 17 -15.71 1.08 21.89
C PHE A 17 -14.23 1.04 21.49
N PHE A 18 -13.34 0.68 22.41
CA PHE A 18 -11.91 0.50 22.14
C PHE A 18 -11.67 -0.60 21.10
N ILE A 19 -12.33 -1.75 21.26
CA ILE A 19 -12.21 -2.84 20.28
C ILE A 19 -12.68 -2.36 18.91
N LEU A 20 -13.85 -1.73 18.80
CA LEU A 20 -14.38 -1.23 17.53
C LEU A 20 -13.43 -0.22 16.87
N SER A 21 -12.83 0.68 17.64
CA SER A 21 -11.85 1.66 17.14
C SER A 21 -10.61 1.00 16.55
N ILE A 22 -10.06 -0.01 17.24
CA ILE A 22 -8.91 -0.78 16.76
C ILE A 22 -9.27 -1.52 15.46
N TRP A 23 -10.42 -2.20 15.44
CA TRP A 23 -10.91 -2.93 14.27
C TRP A 23 -11.12 -2.03 13.06
N PHE A 24 -11.71 -0.84 13.26
CA PHE A 24 -11.93 0.12 12.20
C PHE A 24 -10.61 0.63 11.61
N THR A 25 -9.64 0.94 12.47
CA THR A 25 -8.29 1.38 12.06
C THR A 25 -7.55 0.29 11.29
N LEU A 26 -7.60 -0.96 11.76
CA LEU A 26 -7.01 -2.10 11.05
C LEU A 26 -7.64 -2.31 9.68
N LYS A 27 -8.98 -2.24 9.60
CA LYS A 27 -9.72 -2.39 8.33
C LYS A 27 -9.33 -1.29 7.33
N GLN A 28 -9.16 -0.06 7.79
CA GLN A 28 -8.68 1.05 6.96
C GLN A 28 -7.26 0.81 6.46
N GLY A 29 -6.35 0.38 7.33
CA GLY A 29 -4.98 0.04 6.95
C GLY A 29 -4.92 -1.07 5.90
N ILE A 30 -5.69 -2.14 6.08
CA ILE A 30 -5.78 -3.26 5.11
C ILE A 30 -6.32 -2.77 3.77
N ASN A 31 -7.37 -1.93 3.76
CA ASN A 31 -7.90 -1.38 2.52
C ASN A 31 -6.90 -0.49 1.78
N HIS A 32 -6.13 0.32 2.52
CA HIS A 32 -5.08 1.14 1.91
C HIS A 32 -3.95 0.27 1.33
N LEU A 33 -3.51 -0.77 2.05
CA LEU A 33 -2.55 -1.74 1.53
C LEU A 33 -3.07 -2.48 0.30
N LYS A 34 -4.35 -2.87 0.28
CA LYS A 34 -5.00 -3.49 -0.88
C LYS A 34 -4.96 -2.56 -2.10
N LYS A 35 -5.33 -1.29 -1.93
CA LYS A 35 -5.22 -0.30 -3.01
C LYS A 35 -3.80 -0.17 -3.52
N LEU A 36 -2.81 -0.19 -2.62
CA LEU A 36 -1.41 -0.08 -3.00
C LEU A 36 -0.91 -1.33 -3.76
N HIS A 37 -1.38 -2.51 -3.37
CA HIS A 37 -1.03 -3.78 -4.03
C HIS A 37 -1.74 -3.96 -5.39
N GLU A 38 -2.86 -3.27 -5.60
CA GLU A 38 -3.59 -3.25 -6.88
C GLU A 38 -2.86 -2.42 -7.95
N ILE A 39 -1.83 -1.64 -7.57
CA ILE A 39 -1.03 -0.84 -8.50
C ILE A 39 -0.04 -1.75 -9.25
N PRO A 40 -0.13 -1.87 -10.58
CA PRO A 40 0.70 -2.80 -11.34
C PRO A 40 2.14 -2.29 -11.61
N CYS A 41 2.63 -1.28 -10.87
CA CYS A 41 3.96 -0.68 -11.10
C CYS A 41 5.09 -1.72 -11.08
N HIS A 42 5.00 -2.73 -10.21
CA HIS A 42 6.02 -3.77 -10.09
C HIS A 42 6.13 -4.67 -11.33
N ALA A 43 5.07 -4.74 -12.13
CA ALA A 43 4.99 -5.49 -13.37
C ALA A 43 5.30 -4.62 -14.60
N CYS A 44 5.68 -3.35 -14.42
CA CYS A 44 5.97 -2.42 -15.50
C CYS A 44 7.45 -2.47 -15.94
N GLU A 45 7.70 -2.36 -17.24
CA GLU A 45 9.06 -2.34 -17.82
C GLU A 45 9.90 -1.15 -17.33
N TYR A 46 9.27 -0.03 -16.99
CA TYR A 46 9.96 1.18 -16.55
C TYR A 46 10.27 1.21 -15.04
N PHE A 47 9.92 0.16 -14.30
CA PHE A 47 10.11 0.06 -12.86
C PHE A 47 11.54 -0.40 -12.53
N THR A 48 12.30 0.47 -11.86
CA THR A 48 13.72 0.26 -11.56
C THR A 48 13.99 -0.22 -10.13
N ASN A 49 12.95 -0.31 -9.29
CA ASN A 49 13.03 -0.72 -7.87
C ASN A 49 14.08 0.06 -7.03
N ASP A 50 14.54 1.22 -7.50
CA ASP A 50 15.47 2.08 -6.77
C ASP A 50 14.69 3.11 -5.93
N TYR A 51 15.11 3.31 -4.69
CA TYR A 51 14.44 4.25 -3.78
C TYR A 51 14.48 5.70 -4.30
N ARG A 52 15.54 6.06 -5.01
CA ARG A 52 15.74 7.39 -5.62
C ARG A 52 14.96 7.55 -6.94
N LEU A 53 14.77 6.46 -7.68
CA LEU A 53 14.13 6.45 -8.99
C LEU A 53 13.28 5.18 -9.10
N LYS A 54 12.01 5.28 -8.70
CA LYS A 54 11.08 4.14 -8.71
C LYS A 54 10.63 3.78 -10.13
N CYS A 55 10.43 4.81 -10.96
CA CYS A 55 10.05 4.70 -12.37
C CYS A 55 10.84 5.74 -13.18
N THR A 56 11.27 5.38 -14.39
CA THR A 56 12.02 6.28 -15.27
C THR A 56 11.16 7.36 -15.93
N VAL A 57 9.87 7.10 -16.14
CA VAL A 57 8.93 8.05 -16.78
C VAL A 57 8.31 8.98 -15.72
N HIS A 58 7.86 8.39 -14.61
CA HIS A 58 7.12 9.10 -13.57
C HIS A 58 7.69 8.79 -12.17
N PRO A 59 8.89 9.30 -11.83
CA PRO A 59 9.59 8.94 -10.60
C PRO A 59 8.83 9.34 -9.31
N ILE A 60 8.02 10.40 -9.38
CA ILE A 60 7.25 10.92 -8.23
C ILE A 60 5.95 10.15 -8.02
N LYS A 61 5.28 9.72 -9.11
CA LYS A 61 3.94 9.09 -9.07
C LYS A 61 3.98 7.58 -8.86
N ALA A 62 5.11 6.93 -9.13
CA ALA A 62 5.24 5.48 -9.05
C ALA A 62 4.97 4.94 -7.64
N CYS A 63 4.26 3.80 -7.56
CA CYS A 63 3.86 3.14 -6.30
C CYS A 63 2.97 4.01 -5.39
N SER A 64 2.25 4.97 -5.96
CA SER A 64 1.22 5.78 -5.29
C SER A 64 -0.16 5.49 -5.89
N GLU A 65 -1.24 5.87 -5.19
CA GLU A 65 -2.61 5.76 -5.70
C GLU A 65 -2.78 6.48 -7.06
N GLU A 66 -1.97 7.50 -7.35
CA GLU A 66 -1.93 8.21 -8.64
C GLU A 66 -1.42 7.36 -9.82
N ALA A 67 -0.70 6.26 -9.56
CA ALA A 67 -0.23 5.35 -10.59
C ALA A 67 -1.29 4.34 -11.03
N PHE A 68 -2.46 4.32 -10.38
CA PHE A 68 -3.59 3.52 -10.81
C PHE A 68 -4.07 3.99 -12.20
N GLY A 69 -4.03 3.10 -13.19
CA GLY A 69 -4.40 3.45 -14.57
C GLY A 69 -3.35 4.28 -15.34
N CYS A 70 -2.05 4.16 -14.99
CA CYS A 70 -0.97 4.81 -15.71
C CYS A 70 -1.03 4.56 -17.23
N LEU A 71 -1.06 5.63 -18.03
CA LEU A 71 -1.14 5.58 -19.50
C LEU A 71 0.10 4.98 -20.16
N ASP A 72 1.26 5.14 -19.53
CA ASP A 72 2.55 4.62 -20.01
C ASP A 72 2.83 3.19 -19.55
N PHE A 73 1.84 2.52 -18.94
CA PHE A 73 2.01 1.16 -18.43
C PHE A 73 2.34 0.20 -19.58
N LYS A 74 3.56 -0.34 -19.53
CA LYS A 74 3.99 -1.45 -20.38
C LYS A 74 4.32 -2.67 -19.53
N PRO A 75 3.75 -3.85 -19.81
CA PRO A 75 4.05 -5.06 -19.06
C PRO A 75 5.50 -5.49 -19.30
N GLN A 76 6.17 -5.98 -18.25
CA GLN A 76 7.50 -6.57 -18.36
C GLN A 76 7.48 -7.78 -19.28
N THR A 77 8.21 -7.70 -20.39
CA THR A 77 8.45 -8.82 -21.30
C THR A 77 9.86 -9.36 -21.08
N SER A 78 10.04 -10.68 -21.25
CA SER A 78 11.33 -11.36 -21.04
C SER A 78 12.46 -10.82 -21.93
N PHE A 79 12.13 -10.22 -23.06
CA PHE A 79 13.08 -9.70 -24.05
C PHE A 79 13.78 -8.40 -23.61
N CYS A 80 13.15 -7.56 -22.78
CA CYS A 80 13.73 -6.28 -22.34
C CYS A 80 14.50 -6.39 -21.00
N ASN A 81 14.30 -7.47 -20.23
CA ASN A 81 14.94 -7.69 -18.93
C ASN A 81 16.48 -7.81 -19.03
N ALA A 82 17.01 -8.21 -20.19
CA ALA A 82 18.46 -8.28 -20.42
C ALA A 82 19.12 -6.89 -20.46
N CYS A 83 18.43 -5.86 -20.97
CA CYS A 83 18.96 -4.50 -21.06
C CYS A 83 18.95 -3.77 -19.71
N GLN A 84 17.91 -3.96 -18.87
CA GLN A 84 17.87 -3.30 -17.56
C GLN A 84 18.83 -3.91 -16.54
N LYS A 85 19.02 -5.24 -16.57
CA LYS A 85 19.91 -5.94 -15.62
C LYS A 85 21.39 -5.55 -15.78
N GLY A 86 21.79 -5.06 -16.94
CA GLY A 86 23.12 -4.50 -17.18
C GLY A 86 23.34 -3.11 -16.55
N ARG A 87 22.26 -2.34 -16.31
CA ARG A 87 22.33 -0.96 -15.81
C ARG A 87 22.38 -0.87 -14.29
N GLN A 88 21.70 -1.79 -13.58
CA GLN A 88 21.74 -1.87 -12.11
C GLN A 88 23.09 -2.33 -11.54
N LYS A 89 23.93 -3.02 -12.34
CA LYS A 89 25.24 -3.51 -11.90
C LYS A 89 26.38 -2.50 -12.11
N LEU A 90 26.09 -1.31 -12.63
CA LEU A 90 27.12 -0.31 -12.99
C LEU A 90 27.25 0.82 -11.95
N CYS A 91 26.70 0.65 -10.74
CA CYS A 91 26.93 1.51 -9.57
C CYS A 91 27.62 0.72 -8.47
#